data_AF-A0A0C4DSM1-F1
#
_entry.id   AF-A0A0C4DSM1-F1
#
_cell.length_a   1.000
_cell.length_b   1.000
_cell.length_c   1.000
_cell.angle_alpha   90.00
_cell.angle_beta   90.00
_cell.angle_gamma   90.00
#
_symmetry.space_group_name_H-M   'P 1'
#
loop_
_entity.id
_entity.type
_entity.pdbx_description
1 polymer ?
#
loop_
_entity_poly.entity_id
_entity_poly.type
_entity_poly.pdbx_seq_one_letter_code
_entity_poly.pdbx_strand_id
1 'polypeptide(L)'
;MRPTQTLLGGGGGPPVGKHNRFIGGWGDFGGMKQKGIIAYGIAPNRQRVLAGAGHAAIFNTWRRFRGQVLYVVPPFVAAYYAMEWAIKRNEYLYSKEGRHELEA
;
A
#
# COMPACT_ATOMS: atom_id res chain seq x y z
N MET A 1 -16.46 -13.20 44.70
CA MET A 1 -15.95 -12.33 43.61
C MET A 1 -17.15 -11.85 42.80
N ARG A 2 -17.31 -10.54 42.57
CA ARG A 2 -18.39 -10.04 41.72
C ARG A 2 -17.94 -10.18 40.25
N PRO A 3 -18.76 -10.75 39.34
CA PRO A 3 -18.38 -10.84 37.94
C PRO A 3 -18.24 -9.42 37.38
N THR A 4 -17.12 -9.16 36.72
CA THR A 4 -16.85 -7.89 36.05
C THR A 4 -17.94 -7.67 35.01
N GLN A 5 -18.65 -6.55 35.09
CA GLN A 5 -19.70 -6.18 34.15
C GLN A 5 -19.16 -6.22 32.72
N THR A 6 -19.86 -6.91 31.83
CA THR A 6 -19.54 -6.93 30.40
C THR A 6 -19.67 -5.50 29.88
N LEU A 7 -18.55 -4.86 29.59
CA LEU A 7 -18.52 -3.56 28.91
C LEU A 7 -19.06 -3.78 27.49
N LEU A 8 -20.33 -3.45 27.29
CA LEU A 8 -20.96 -3.40 25.97
C LEU A 8 -20.42 -2.17 25.22
N GLY A 9 -19.19 -2.28 24.72
CA GLY A 9 -18.60 -1.34 23.77
C GLY A 9 -19.29 -1.47 22.41
N GLY A 10 -19.73 -0.35 21.85
CA GLY A 10 -20.57 -0.27 20.66
C GLY A 10 -20.13 -1.16 19.49
N GLY A 11 -20.95 -2.15 19.18
CA GLY A 11 -20.76 -3.05 18.04
C GLY A 11 -21.91 -4.02 17.91
N GLY A 12 -23.05 -3.58 17.38
CA GLY A 12 -24.27 -4.37 17.19
C GLY A 12 -24.15 -5.46 16.11
N GLY A 13 -23.19 -6.37 16.25
CA GLY A 13 -22.96 -7.48 15.33
C GLY A 13 -22.45 -8.74 16.05
N PRO A 14 -22.35 -9.88 15.34
CA PRO A 14 -21.89 -11.16 15.90
C PRO A 14 -20.50 -11.05 16.55
N PRO A 15 -20.15 -11.85 17.58
CA PRO A 15 -18.88 -11.71 18.30
C PRO A 15 -17.65 -11.69 17.37
N VAL A 16 -16.71 -10.78 17.62
CA VAL A 16 -15.45 -10.70 16.86
C VAL A 16 -14.64 -11.98 17.08
N GLY A 17 -14.06 -12.52 16.00
CA GLY A 17 -13.38 -13.81 15.98
C GLY A 17 -14.30 -15.01 15.71
N LYS A 18 -15.60 -14.78 15.49
CA LYS A 18 -16.57 -15.81 15.08
C LYS A 18 -17.25 -15.42 13.77
N HIS A 19 -17.76 -16.40 13.03
CA HIS A 19 -18.55 -16.18 11.80
C HIS A 19 -17.83 -15.32 10.74
N ASN A 20 -16.52 -15.55 10.52
CA ASN A 20 -15.68 -14.78 9.59
C ASN A 20 -15.64 -13.25 9.85
N ARG A 21 -15.95 -12.81 11.07
CA ARG A 21 -15.83 -11.40 11.48
C ARG A 21 -14.55 -11.18 12.28
N PHE A 22 -13.58 -10.45 11.71
CA PHE A 22 -12.27 -10.21 12.34
C PHE A 22 -12.05 -8.78 12.84
N ILE A 23 -13.02 -7.90 12.66
CA ILE A 23 -12.97 -6.51 13.13
C ILE A 23 -14.30 -6.13 13.79
N GLY A 24 -14.20 -5.55 14.98
CA GLY A 24 -15.36 -5.02 15.68
C GLY A 24 -15.45 -3.49 15.66
N GLY A 25 -16.27 -2.95 16.54
CA GLY A 25 -16.57 -1.51 16.61
C GLY A 25 -15.75 -0.78 17.67
N TRP A 26 -16.14 0.47 17.94
CA TRP A 26 -15.52 1.28 18.99
C TRP A 26 -15.74 0.63 20.37
N GLY A 27 -14.64 0.32 21.06
CA GLY A 27 -14.66 -0.37 22.34
C GLY A 27 -14.54 -1.91 22.26
N ASP A 28 -14.69 -2.50 21.07
CA ASP A 28 -14.52 -3.95 20.84
C ASP A 28 -13.83 -4.20 19.49
N PHE A 29 -12.65 -3.64 19.26
CA PHE A 29 -11.97 -3.72 17.96
C PHE A 29 -11.49 -5.13 17.58
N GLY A 30 -11.37 -6.05 18.55
CA GLY A 30 -10.87 -7.42 18.34
C GLY A 30 -9.33 -7.58 18.38
N GLY A 31 -8.59 -6.54 18.76
CA GLY A 31 -7.14 -6.59 18.91
C GLY A 31 -6.67 -7.26 20.21
N MET A 32 -5.35 -7.46 20.33
CA MET A 32 -4.74 -7.91 21.59
C MET A 32 -4.99 -6.90 22.72
N LYS A 33 -5.13 -7.40 23.96
CA LYS A 33 -5.30 -6.54 25.14
C LYS A 33 -4.04 -5.67 25.33
N GLN A 34 -4.21 -4.36 25.36
CA GLN A 34 -3.12 -3.39 25.55
C GLN A 34 -3.19 -2.84 26.99
N LYS A 35 -2.05 -2.81 27.68
CA LYS A 35 -1.92 -2.22 29.02
C LYS A 35 -0.57 -1.53 29.14
N GLY A 36 -0.53 -0.33 29.71
CA GLY A 36 0.71 0.42 29.99
C GLY A 36 1.25 1.24 28.82
N ILE A 37 0.55 1.34 27.70
CA ILE A 37 0.93 2.21 26.58
C ILE A 37 0.27 3.57 26.78
N ILE A 38 1.08 4.63 26.87
CA ILE A 38 0.60 6.01 27.01
C ILE A 38 0.93 6.76 25.71
N ALA A 39 -0.09 7.30 25.04
CA ALA A 39 0.06 8.10 23.83
C ALA A 39 -0.17 9.58 24.14
N TYR A 40 0.73 10.43 23.64
CA TYR A 40 0.64 11.88 23.78
C TYR A 40 0.40 12.52 22.41
N GLY A 41 -0.37 13.60 22.37
CA GLY A 41 -0.64 14.37 21.16
C GLY A 41 -0.76 15.86 21.47
N ILE A 42 -0.40 16.70 20.50
CA ILE A 42 -0.56 18.15 20.56
C ILE A 42 -1.70 18.55 19.62
N ALA A 43 -2.57 19.46 20.06
CA ALA A 43 -3.67 19.96 19.22
C ALA A 43 -3.14 20.53 17.88
N PRO A 44 -3.75 20.20 16.72
CA PRO A 44 -3.23 20.58 15.41
C PRO A 44 -3.08 22.08 15.19
N ASN A 45 -3.96 22.89 15.78
CA ASN A 45 -3.92 24.35 15.74
C ASN A 45 -2.72 24.96 16.50
N ARG A 46 -1.99 24.16 17.28
CA ARG A 46 -0.78 24.55 17.99
C ARG A 46 0.50 24.11 17.28
N GLN A 47 0.38 23.39 16.16
CA GLN A 47 1.51 22.91 15.36
C GLN A 47 1.72 23.78 14.13
N ARG A 48 2.98 23.87 13.68
CA ARG A 48 3.31 24.43 12.37
C ARG A 48 3.16 23.34 11.31
N VAL A 49 2.10 23.41 10.51
CA VAL A 49 1.66 22.34 9.58
C VAL A 49 2.78 21.86 8.62
N LEU A 50 3.65 22.75 8.14
CA LEU A 50 4.73 22.41 7.20
C LEU A 50 6.14 22.56 7.81
N ALA A 51 6.27 22.54 9.13
CA ALA A 51 7.59 22.62 9.76
C ALA A 51 8.48 21.47 9.29
N GLY A 52 9.65 21.81 8.73
CA GLY A 52 10.62 20.82 8.24
C GLY A 52 10.21 20.11 6.93
N ALA A 53 9.10 20.51 6.31
CA ALA A 53 8.57 19.84 5.11
C ALA A 53 9.58 19.83 3.95
N GLY A 54 10.33 20.91 3.71
CA GLY A 54 11.34 20.94 2.63
C GLY A 54 12.47 19.92 2.83
N HIS A 55 13.10 19.91 4.00
CA HIS A 55 14.17 18.96 4.32
C HIS A 55 13.64 17.51 4.35
N ALA A 56 12.50 17.27 4.99
CA ALA A 56 11.88 15.95 5.03
C ALA A 56 11.45 15.49 3.63
N ALA A 57 10.80 16.33 2.83
CA ALA A 57 10.30 15.97 1.50
C ALA A 57 11.43 15.65 0.52
N ILE A 58 12.62 16.23 0.66
CA ILE A 58 13.74 15.92 -0.23
C ILE A 58 14.47 14.67 0.28
N PHE A 59 15.03 14.72 1.49
CA PHE A 59 15.94 13.66 1.96
C PHE A 59 15.22 12.39 2.36
N ASN A 60 14.03 12.48 2.98
CA ASN A 60 13.27 11.29 3.35
C ASN A 60 12.68 10.61 2.11
N THR A 61 12.24 11.38 1.12
CA THR A 61 11.69 10.83 -0.13
C THR A 61 12.78 10.13 -0.92
N TRP A 62 13.97 10.73 -1.08
CA TRP A 62 15.09 10.05 -1.73
C TRP A 62 15.47 8.75 -1.00
N ARG A 63 15.56 8.79 0.33
CA ARG A 63 15.85 7.61 1.17
C ARG A 63 14.83 6.49 0.96
N ARG A 64 13.54 6.80 0.76
CA ARG A 64 12.49 5.83 0.47
C ARG A 64 12.56 5.32 -0.96
N PHE A 65 12.76 6.23 -1.93
CA PHE A 65 12.85 5.91 -3.35
C PHE A 65 14.00 4.94 -3.65
N ARG A 66 15.21 5.22 -3.15
CA ARG A 66 16.40 4.39 -3.41
C ARG A 66 16.24 2.94 -2.93
N GLY A 67 15.42 2.68 -1.91
CA GLY A 67 15.16 1.34 -1.40
C GLY A 67 14.17 0.52 -2.24
N GLN A 68 13.42 1.18 -3.14
CA GLN A 68 12.37 0.56 -3.95
C GLN A 68 12.69 0.58 -5.45
N VAL A 69 13.48 1.55 -5.91
CA VAL A 69 13.78 1.76 -7.33
C VAL A 69 14.31 0.50 -8.02
N LEU A 70 15.12 -0.32 -7.34
CA LEU A 70 15.67 -1.55 -7.92
C LEU A 70 14.67 -2.70 -8.02
N TYR A 71 13.55 -2.64 -7.32
CA TYR A 71 12.46 -3.62 -7.49
C TYR A 71 11.48 -3.20 -8.58
N VAL A 72 11.40 -1.89 -8.83
CA VAL A 72 10.43 -1.30 -9.75
C VAL A 72 11.02 -1.12 -11.15
N VAL A 73 12.20 -0.51 -11.25
CA VAL A 73 12.79 -0.13 -12.55
C VAL A 73 13.14 -1.34 -13.43
N PRO A 74 13.81 -2.40 -12.95
CA PRO A 74 14.18 -3.52 -13.81
C PRO A 74 13.02 -4.20 -14.55
N PRO A 75 11.88 -4.57 -13.91
CA PRO A 75 10.77 -5.16 -14.64
C PRO A 75 10.13 -4.18 -15.61
N PHE A 76 10.06 -2.87 -15.29
CA PHE A 76 9.54 -1.88 -16.22
C PHE A 76 10.43 -1.68 -17.45
N VAL A 77 11.75 -1.66 -17.26
CA VAL A 77 12.71 -1.57 -18.36
C VAL A 77 12.61 -2.80 -19.26
N ALA A 78 12.54 -4.00 -18.68
CA ALA A 78 12.36 -5.23 -19.44
C ALA A 78 11.04 -5.24 -20.23
N ALA A 79 9.93 -4.83 -19.60
CA ALA A 79 8.63 -4.73 -20.25
C ALA A 79 8.64 -3.71 -21.39
N TYR A 80 9.29 -2.56 -21.19
CA TYR A 80 9.42 -1.52 -22.22
C TYR A 80 10.15 -2.05 -23.46
N TYR A 81 11.30 -2.70 -23.28
CA TYR A 81 12.04 -3.26 -24.41
C TYR A 81 11.32 -4.41 -25.09
N ALA A 82 10.65 -5.28 -24.33
CA ALA A 82 9.84 -6.36 -24.91
C ALA A 82 8.68 -5.80 -25.75
N MET A 83 8.04 -4.73 -25.27
CA MET A 83 6.96 -4.05 -25.99
C MET A 83 7.50 -3.36 -27.27
N GLU A 84 8.62 -2.65 -27.18
CA GLU A 84 9.25 -2.01 -28.33
C GLU A 84 9.64 -3.03 -29.40
N TRP A 85 10.21 -4.17 -29.00
CA TRP A 85 10.49 -5.29 -29.91
C TRP A 85 9.21 -5.84 -30.55
N ALA A 86 8.17 -6.07 -29.76
CA ALA A 86 6.90 -6.61 -30.25
C ALA A 86 6.23 -5.67 -31.27
N ILE A 87 6.26 -4.36 -31.04
CA ILE A 87 5.73 -3.36 -31.97
C ILE A 87 6.52 -3.39 -33.28
N LYS A 88 7.85 -3.30 -33.23
CA LYS A 88 8.69 -3.32 -34.44
C LYS A 88 8.55 -4.62 -35.22
N ARG A 89 8.47 -5.77 -34.52
CA ARG A 89 8.27 -7.07 -35.18
C ARG A 89 6.89 -7.16 -35.82
N ASN A 90 5.85 -6.64 -35.17
CA ASN A 90 4.50 -6.57 -35.74
C ASN A 90 4.48 -5.72 -37.01
N GLU A 91 5.03 -4.49 -36.95
CA GLU A 91 5.11 -3.59 -38.10
C GLU A 91 5.89 -4.22 -39.27
N TYR A 92 7.00 -4.90 -39.00
CA TYR A 92 7.78 -5.61 -40.01
C TYR A 92 6.98 -6.76 -40.66
N LEU A 93 6.34 -7.62 -39.88
CA LEU A 93 5.59 -8.77 -40.40
C LEU A 93 4.40 -8.35 -41.27
N TYR A 94 3.74 -7.24 -40.95
CA TYR A 94 2.65 -6.69 -41.76
C TYR A 94 3.12 -5.76 -42.89
N SER A 95 4.43 -5.51 -43.01
CA SER A 95 5.02 -4.80 -44.14
C SER A 95 5.05 -5.68 -45.40
N LYS A 96 5.38 -5.07 -46.54
CA LYS A 96 5.55 -5.81 -47.81
C LYS A 96 6.75 -6.77 -47.74
N GLU A 97 7.82 -6.37 -47.07
CA GLU A 97 9.08 -7.11 -47.01
C GLU A 97 8.96 -8.35 -46.11
N GLY A 98 8.24 -8.23 -44.99
CA GLY A 98 8.04 -9.32 -44.03
C GLY A 98 6.94 -10.32 -44.39
N ARG A 99 6.21 -10.14 -45.50
CA ARG A 99 5.07 -10.98 -45.86
C ARG A 99 5.46 -12.45 -46.08
N HIS A 100 6.64 -12.69 -46.63
CA HIS A 100 7.19 -14.04 -46.80
C HIS A 100 7.48 -14.73 -45.45
N GLU A 101 7.86 -13.99 -44.41
CA GLU A 101 8.08 -14.54 -43.07
C GLU A 101 6.79 -14.73 -42.27
N LEU A 102 5.71 -14.02 -42.63
CA LEU A 102 4.41 -14.16 -41.98
C LEU A 102 3.62 -15.37 -42.50
N GLU A 103 3.76 -15.68 -43.79
CA GLU A 103 3.05 -16.76 -44.48
C GLU A 103 3.79 -18.11 -44.42
N ALA A 104 5.04 -18.13 -43.95
CA ALA A 104 5.87 -19.31 -43.75
C ALA A 104 5.54 -20.04 -42.44
#